data_AF-A0A7J2JRZ2-F1
#
_entry.id   AF-A0A7J2JRZ2-F1
#
_cell.length_a   1.000
_cell.length_b   1.000
_cell.length_c   1.000
_cell.angle_alpha   90.00
_cell.angle_beta   90.00
_cell.angle_gamma   90.00
#
_symmetry.space_group_name_H-M   'P 1'
#
loop_
_entity.id
_entity.type
_entity.pdbx_description
1 polymer ?
#
loop_
_entity_poly.entity_id
_entity_poly.type
_entity_poly.pdbx_seq_one_letter_code
_entity_poly.pdbx_strand_id
1 'polypeptide(L)'
;MAEELLSEIGSEEFRVDSVRAWLSRPEGEVLYARSESDLGADGADLIVILSRHSGVPGSPVITTHVSGNFGQAPYGGEPETLSTACPPFMKAFLRVVADSALKIGF
;
A
#
# COMPACT_ATOMS: atom_id res chain seq x y z
N MET A 1 11.73 5.23 7.07
CA MET A 1 10.82 4.83 5.97
C MET A 1 9.84 5.93 5.59
N ALA A 2 8.72 6.17 6.27
CA ALA A 2 7.73 7.17 5.79
C ALA A 2 8.27 8.61 5.77
N GLU A 3 8.99 9.03 6.83
CA GLU A 3 9.61 10.37 6.89
C GLU A 3 10.74 10.56 5.87
N GLU A 4 11.49 9.50 5.64
CA GLU A 4 12.56 9.44 4.64
C GLU A 4 11.97 9.56 3.22
N LEU A 5 10.93 8.79 2.92
CA LEU A 5 10.23 8.84 1.63
C LEU A 5 9.60 10.22 1.37
N LEU A 6 8.96 10.81 2.38
CA LEU A 6 8.38 12.16 2.29
C LEU A 6 9.46 13.23 2.14
N SER A 7 10.63 13.04 2.75
CA SER A 7 11.76 13.96 2.59
C SER A 7 12.40 13.87 1.20
N GLU A 8 12.37 12.69 0.56
CA GLU A 8 12.94 12.46 -0.77
C GLU A 8 11.98 12.85 -1.90
N ILE A 9 10.70 12.50 -1.78
CA ILE A 9 9.69 12.68 -2.84
C ILE A 9 8.92 14.00 -2.65
N GLY A 10 8.85 14.51 -1.41
CA GLY A 10 7.93 15.58 -1.02
C GLY A 10 6.50 15.07 -0.78
N SER A 11 5.64 15.96 -0.29
CA SER A 11 4.19 15.72 -0.15
C SER A 11 3.37 16.34 -1.29
N GLU A 12 4.04 16.88 -2.31
CA GLU A 12 3.39 17.53 -3.45
C GLU A 12 3.03 16.50 -4.54
N GLU A 13 2.09 16.88 -5.41
CA GLU A 13 1.75 16.07 -6.59
C GLU A 13 2.98 15.96 -7.51
N PHE A 14 3.28 14.74 -7.95
CA PHE A 14 4.30 14.44 -8.93
C PHE A 14 3.72 13.59 -10.08
N ARG A 15 4.49 13.44 -11.16
CA ARG A 15 4.09 12.64 -12.32
C ARG A 15 4.98 11.44 -12.52
N VAL A 16 4.35 10.32 -12.87
CA VAL A 16 5.00 9.10 -13.39
C VAL A 16 4.42 8.86 -14.78
N ASP A 17 5.17 9.24 -15.81
CA ASP A 17 4.68 9.29 -17.20
C ASP A 17 3.38 10.11 -17.33
N SER A 18 2.27 9.45 -17.70
CA SER A 18 0.94 10.05 -17.80
C SER A 18 0.13 10.02 -16.50
N VAL A 19 0.65 9.41 -15.44
CA VAL A 19 -0.03 9.24 -14.16
C VAL A 19 0.33 10.39 -13.23
N ARG A 20 -0.69 11.02 -12.62
CA ARG A 20 -0.51 11.93 -11.49
C ARG A 20 -0.53 11.11 -10.20
N ALA A 21 0.42 11.38 -9.31
CA ALA A 21 0.56 10.70 -8.05
C ALA A 21 0.91 11.70 -6.96
N TRP A 22 0.58 11.37 -5.71
CA TRP A 22 1.00 12.13 -4.55
C TRP A 22 1.26 11.16 -3.41
N LEU A 23 2.03 11.60 -2.43
CA LEU A 23 2.27 10.83 -1.22
C LEU A 23 1.49 11.47 -0.07
N SER A 24 0.65 10.65 0.57
CA SER A 24 -0.11 11.06 1.75
C SER A 24 0.39 10.27 2.97
N ARG A 25 0.49 10.95 4.12
CA ARG A 25 0.75 10.34 5.42
C ARG A 25 -0.53 10.43 6.25
N PRO A 26 -1.23 9.31 6.46
CA PRO A 26 -2.39 9.31 7.36
C PRO A 26 -1.93 9.57 8.80
N GLU A 27 -2.77 10.25 9.58
CA GLU A 27 -2.49 10.55 10.99
C GLU A 27 -2.49 9.29 11.88
N GLY A 28 -3.20 8.23 11.45
CA GLY A 28 -3.33 6.96 12.16
C GLY A 28 -2.77 5.75 11.40
N GLU A 29 -2.89 4.59 12.02
CA GLU A 29 -2.54 3.30 11.39
C GLU A 29 -3.49 3.03 10.22
N VAL A 30 -2.92 2.79 9.03
CA VAL A 30 -3.65 2.53 7.78
C VAL A 30 -4.64 1.37 7.88
N LEU A 31 -4.43 0.45 8.82
CA LEU A 31 -5.30 -0.70 9.09
C LEU A 31 -6.70 -0.29 9.56
N TYR A 32 -6.84 0.87 10.18
CA TYR A 32 -8.11 1.37 10.72
C TYR A 32 -8.78 2.43 9.84
N ALA A 33 -8.16 2.80 8.71
CA ALA A 33 -8.77 3.70 7.74
C ALA A 33 -10.10 3.11 7.22
N ARG A 34 -11.14 3.94 7.17
CA ARG A 34 -12.49 3.55 6.76
C ARG A 34 -12.89 4.11 5.40
N SER A 35 -12.16 5.11 4.92
CA SER A 35 -12.41 5.82 3.67
C SER A 35 -11.11 6.26 3.01
N GLU A 36 -11.18 6.61 1.72
CA GLU A 36 -10.08 7.28 1.04
C GLU A 36 -9.69 8.61 1.69
N SER A 37 -10.63 9.33 2.32
CA SER A 37 -10.37 10.59 3.00
C SER A 37 -9.46 10.40 4.22
N ASP A 38 -9.63 9.30 4.98
CA ASP A 38 -8.74 8.96 6.11
C ASP A 38 -7.29 8.72 5.66
N LEU A 39 -7.12 8.40 4.37
CA LEU A 39 -5.83 8.18 3.72
C LEU A 39 -5.32 9.42 2.98
N GLY A 40 -6.06 10.53 2.95
CA GLY A 40 -5.77 11.69 2.12
C GLY A 40 -5.73 11.35 0.63
N ALA A 41 -6.61 10.44 0.19
CA ALA A 41 -6.64 9.86 -1.14
C ALA A 41 -7.95 10.15 -1.89
N ASP A 42 -8.68 11.21 -1.51
CA ASP A 42 -9.93 11.61 -2.14
C ASP A 42 -9.78 11.77 -3.66
N GLY A 43 -10.63 11.06 -4.41
CA GLY A 43 -10.63 11.11 -5.87
C GLY A 43 -9.48 10.34 -6.54
N ALA A 44 -8.69 9.55 -5.80
CA ALA A 44 -7.69 8.66 -6.38
C ALA A 44 -8.33 7.51 -7.15
N ASP A 45 -7.85 7.24 -8.37
CA ASP A 45 -8.23 6.05 -9.14
C ASP A 45 -7.62 4.76 -8.58
N LEU A 46 -6.48 4.86 -7.89
CA LEU A 46 -5.74 3.76 -7.28
C LEU A 46 -5.04 4.24 -6.01
N ILE A 47 -5.20 3.47 -4.93
CA ILE A 47 -4.52 3.71 -3.65
C ILE A 47 -3.47 2.61 -3.45
N VAL A 48 -2.22 3.01 -3.26
CA VAL A 48 -1.11 2.09 -2.95
C VAL A 48 -0.65 2.33 -1.52
N ILE A 49 -0.89 1.35 -0.66
CA ILE A 49 -0.48 1.42 0.75
C ILE A 49 0.94 0.86 0.91
N LEU A 50 1.89 1.76 1.19
CA LEU A 50 3.26 1.38 1.54
C LEU A 50 3.31 1.05 3.03
N SER A 51 3.20 -0.24 3.37
CA SER A 51 3.14 -0.70 4.75
C SER A 51 4.16 -1.80 5.04
N ARG A 52 4.59 -1.86 6.30
CA ARG A 52 5.40 -2.97 6.80
C ARG A 52 4.54 -4.22 6.96
N HIS A 53 5.09 -5.38 6.61
CA HIS A 53 4.53 -6.65 7.04
C HIS A 53 5.20 -7.08 8.35
N SER A 54 4.41 -7.27 9.41
CA SER A 54 4.91 -7.74 10.70
C SER A 54 4.49 -9.19 10.90
N GLY A 55 5.45 -10.11 10.78
CA GLY A 55 5.27 -11.54 10.96
C GLY A 55 6.61 -12.21 11.25
N VAL A 56 6.64 -13.54 11.31
CA VAL A 56 7.88 -14.32 11.45
C VAL A 56 8.16 -15.08 10.16
N PRO A 57 8.47 -14.38 9.05
CA PRO A 57 8.87 -15.06 7.83
C PRO A 57 10.28 -15.66 8.01
N GLY A 58 10.54 -16.81 7.40
CA GLY A 58 11.86 -17.46 7.44
C GLY A 58 12.93 -16.74 6.61
N SER A 59 12.54 -15.74 5.82
CA SER A 59 13.39 -14.92 4.95
C SER A 59 12.77 -13.53 4.77
N PRO A 60 13.52 -12.53 4.29
CA PRO A 60 12.93 -11.27 3.82
C PRO A 60 11.86 -11.54 2.75
N VAL A 61 10.77 -10.78 2.80
CA VAL A 61 9.66 -10.88 1.83
C VAL A 61 9.21 -9.50 1.36
N ILE A 62 8.87 -9.40 0.08
CA ILE A 62 8.12 -8.28 -0.49
C ILE A 62 6.78 -8.85 -0.93
N THR A 63 5.69 -8.24 -0.45
CA THR A 63 4.34 -8.78 -0.63
C THR A 63 3.41 -7.72 -1.20
N THR A 64 2.30 -8.18 -1.77
CA THR A 64 1.14 -7.35 -2.06
C THR A 64 -0.12 -8.14 -1.70
N HIS A 65 -1.12 -7.44 -1.19
CA HIS A 65 -2.43 -8.02 -0.90
C HIS A 65 -3.49 -6.91 -0.98
N VAL A 66 -4.75 -7.31 -1.07
CA VAL A 66 -5.88 -6.42 -0.83
C VAL A 66 -6.32 -6.57 0.64
N SER A 67 -6.86 -5.52 1.24
CA SER A 67 -7.45 -5.57 2.58
C SER A 67 -8.83 -6.23 2.56
N GLY A 68 -9.22 -6.81 3.68
CA GLY A 68 -10.53 -7.42 3.85
C GLY A 68 -10.53 -8.50 4.93
N ASN A 69 -11.72 -8.76 5.48
CA ASN A 69 -11.96 -9.78 6.49
C ASN A 69 -12.97 -10.80 5.94
N PHE A 70 -12.58 -12.08 5.88
CA PHE A 70 -13.52 -13.16 5.55
C PHE A 70 -14.45 -13.53 6.71
N GLY A 71 -14.13 -13.10 7.93
CA GLY A 71 -14.87 -13.35 9.16
C GLY A 71 -14.73 -12.16 10.10
N GLN A 72 -14.33 -12.40 11.35
CA GLN A 72 -14.08 -11.34 12.33
C GLN A 72 -12.97 -10.36 11.88
N ALA A 73 -12.99 -9.13 12.41
CA ALA A 73 -12.10 -8.04 12.03
C ALA A 73 -11.19 -7.54 13.18
N PRO A 74 -10.28 -8.39 13.72
CA PRO A 74 -9.46 -8.02 14.88
C PRO A 74 -8.40 -6.94 14.60
N TYR A 75 -8.09 -6.66 13.33
CA TYR A 75 -7.04 -5.72 12.91
C TYR A 75 -7.58 -4.57 12.07
N GLY A 76 -8.85 -4.19 12.26
CA GLY A 76 -9.50 -3.11 11.52
C GLY A 76 -10.39 -3.57 10.36
N GLY A 77 -11.14 -2.62 9.80
CA GLY A 77 -12.21 -2.89 8.85
C GLY A 77 -13.49 -3.43 9.53
N GLU A 78 -14.41 -3.95 8.70
CA GLU A 78 -15.64 -4.60 9.15
C GLU A 78 -15.57 -6.12 8.96
N PRO A 79 -16.28 -6.91 9.78
CA PRO A 79 -16.42 -8.34 9.55
C PRO A 79 -17.02 -8.65 8.18
N GLU A 80 -16.61 -9.78 7.59
CA GLU A 80 -17.17 -10.31 6.32
C GLU A 80 -17.16 -9.30 5.16
N THR A 81 -16.23 -8.34 5.19
CA THR A 81 -16.14 -7.24 4.23
C THR A 81 -14.78 -7.25 3.55
N LEU A 82 -14.78 -7.18 2.22
CA LEU A 82 -13.57 -7.13 1.39
C LEU A 82 -13.43 -5.77 0.72
N SER A 83 -12.20 -5.27 0.60
CA SER A 83 -11.92 -4.06 -0.18
C SER A 83 -11.88 -4.37 -1.68
N THR A 84 -12.07 -3.34 -2.50
CA THR A 84 -11.93 -3.45 -3.96
C THR A 84 -10.47 -3.72 -4.32
N ALA A 85 -10.20 -4.83 -5.01
CA ALA A 85 -8.87 -5.19 -5.47
C ALA A 85 -8.55 -4.57 -6.85
N CYS A 86 -7.26 -4.39 -7.13
CA CYS A 86 -6.75 -4.12 -8.49
C CYS A 86 -5.79 -5.23 -8.95
N PRO A 87 -6.31 -6.42 -9.35
CA PRO A 87 -5.47 -7.57 -9.70
C PRO A 87 -4.42 -7.31 -10.79
N PRO A 88 -4.69 -6.55 -11.87
CA PRO A 88 -3.68 -6.26 -12.89
C PRO A 88 -2.46 -5.52 -12.32
N PHE A 89 -2.68 -4.53 -11.45
CA PHE A 89 -1.60 -3.76 -10.84
C PHE A 89 -0.79 -4.60 -9.86
N MET A 90 -1.46 -5.39 -9.02
CA MET A 90 -0.79 -6.31 -8.08
C MET A 90 0.10 -7.31 -8.82
N LYS A 91 -0.37 -7.86 -9.95
CA LYS A 91 0.42 -8.76 -10.79
C LYS A 91 1.62 -8.05 -11.43
N ALA A 92 1.43 -6.84 -11.95
CA ALA A 92 2.52 -6.06 -12.54
C ALA A 92 3.61 -5.74 -11.49
N PHE A 93 3.19 -5.32 -10.29
CA PHE A 93 4.09 -5.09 -9.15
C PHE A 93 4.92 -6.33 -8.81
N LEU A 94 4.28 -7.49 -8.63
CA LEU A 94 4.99 -8.73 -8.29
C LEU A 94 6.02 -9.13 -9.36
N ARG A 95 5.73 -8.90 -10.65
CA ARG A 95 6.69 -9.17 -11.72
C ARG A 95 7.93 -8.27 -11.63
N VAL A 96 7.72 -6.97 -11.48
CA VAL A 96 8.81 -5.98 -11.38
C VAL A 96 9.67 -6.25 -10.15
N VAL A 97 9.03 -6.56 -9.02
CA VAL A 97 9.73 -6.92 -7.78
C VAL A 97 10.51 -8.20 -7.95
N ALA A 98 9.93 -9.27 -8.52
CA ALA A 98 10.65 -10.52 -8.74
C ALA A 98 11.91 -10.32 -9.60
N ASP A 99 11.84 -9.47 -10.63
CA ASP A 99 12.98 -9.15 -11.50
C ASP A 99 14.06 -8.28 -10.82
N SER A 100 13.72 -7.61 -9.72
CA SER A 100 14.57 -6.61 -9.06
C SER A 100 14.98 -6.94 -7.63
N ALA A 101 14.33 -7.91 -6.98
CA ALA A 101 14.47 -8.24 -5.56
C ALA A 101 15.94 -8.45 -5.15
N LEU A 102 16.68 -9.25 -5.92
CA LEU A 102 18.10 -9.52 -5.67
C LEU A 102 18.97 -8.25 -5.68
N LYS A 103 18.60 -7.24 -6.46
CA LYS A 103 19.34 -5.96 -6.55
C LYS A 103 19.12 -5.08 -5.33
N ILE A 104 18.04 -5.30 -4.59
CA ILE A 104 17.64 -4.54 -3.42
C ILE A 104 17.76 -5.34 -2.12
N GLY A 105 18.47 -6.48 -2.14
CA GLY A 105 18.81 -7.27 -0.96
C GLY A 105 17.74 -8.25 -0.49
N PHE A 106 16.83 -8.65 -1.39
CA PHE A 106 15.82 -9.70 -1.16
C PHE A 106 16.08 -10.95 -1.99
#